data_AF-A0A023WYY9-F1
#
_entry.id   AF-A0A023WYY9-F1
#
_cell.length_a   1.000
_cell.length_b   1.000
_cell.length_c   1.000
_cell.angle_alpha   90.00
_cell.angle_beta   90.00
_cell.angle_gamma   90.00
#
_symmetry.space_group_name_H-M   'P 1'
#
loop_
_entity.id
_entity.type
_entity.pdbx_description
1 polymer ?
#
loop_
_entity_poly.entity_id
_entity_poly.type
_entity_poly.pdbx_seq_one_letter_code
_entity_poly.pdbx_strand_id
1 'polypeptide(L)'
;MDVRNARQRVRRAASEALDNNGGAFEQFQVDAGDFLSAREMGEAVSTRIEAHTVPLDEAQEVLSRSFPERDEGGRFTNVISPVVMPRGRLALWPFIVGFAAIIGLLISLVVLLGTGLNPGMALFGPHLWLLLLVYAGFSWWRRSLVMVPEGSHALITRFGKLEEVAGPGRKTLFSPWKRVSYIVNTTREYPYNAPIREAPTAGRVNASVDLFLQFRIEDPAEFIFALGGVKGFSDKLQNAISEVTRTMIYEQRAEAIYDLVGEDSRVFMEALNQQFLPAVRFMSANITHAEPSSQEYRMDLASPEMVRVAKEAYTYEYELGLKKQQNEGELNRELASLRETLSAIQAEIATYQAQMDTARERETNRANARARQRMVEAESEAKANSALLEAQALDIRAVSGATAPEILEYRFQHEVLDRLEEVAQRLPQVVQIGADGGEAVDFLAIAKRMVGSGDDPLYSAEDMQKIRERIEEIRGRIESREAELADLRKTEQVEEEPEIEVPKAEDEDEKLEEIRQSVADEEIQERVEEISRSGEVDGGPDGEPDGRGNSSGGNA
;
A
#
# COMPACT_ATOMS: atom_id res chain seq x y z
N MET A 1 -9.14 22.52 -17.32
CA MET A 1 -9.06 23.11 -18.66
C MET A 1 -7.73 23.84 -18.86
N ASP A 2 -6.57 23.23 -18.57
CA ASP A 2 -5.31 24.02 -18.57
C ASP A 2 -3.98 23.26 -18.82
N VAL A 3 -3.99 22.15 -19.57
CA VAL A 3 -2.74 21.49 -20.02
C VAL A 3 -2.33 21.93 -21.43
N ARG A 4 -3.30 22.33 -22.27
CA ARG A 4 -3.03 22.82 -23.64
C ARG A 4 -2.41 24.23 -23.65
N ASN A 5 -2.83 25.10 -22.72
CA ASN A 5 -2.30 26.46 -22.59
C ASN A 5 -0.86 26.48 -22.07
N ALA A 6 -0.50 25.58 -21.15
CA ALA A 6 0.86 25.43 -20.65
C ALA A 6 1.83 25.03 -21.76
N ARG A 7 1.43 24.07 -22.62
CA ARG A 7 2.24 23.63 -23.78
C ARG A 7 2.43 24.72 -24.83
N GLN A 8 1.42 25.56 -25.06
CA GLN A 8 1.54 26.69 -25.99
C GLN A 8 2.45 27.79 -25.45
N ARG A 9 2.43 28.07 -24.14
CA ARG A 9 3.34 29.05 -23.52
C ARG A 9 4.80 28.60 -23.51
N VAL A 10 5.05 27.32 -23.26
CA VAL A 10 6.41 26.75 -23.32
C VAL A 10 6.97 26.78 -24.74
N ARG A 11 6.14 26.47 -25.76
CA ARG A 11 6.58 26.61 -27.17
C ARG A 11 6.89 28.05 -27.56
N ARG A 12 6.09 29.01 -27.10
CA ARG A 12 6.27 30.44 -27.43
C ARG A 12 7.51 31.02 -26.74
N ALA A 13 7.75 30.64 -25.48
CA ALA A 13 8.95 31.02 -24.74
C ALA A 13 10.21 30.38 -25.34
N ALA A 14 10.12 29.13 -25.81
CA ALA A 14 11.22 28.46 -26.50
C ALA A 14 11.53 29.11 -27.85
N SER A 15 10.52 29.52 -28.63
CA SER A 15 10.74 30.24 -29.90
C SER A 15 11.31 31.64 -29.69
N GLU A 16 10.87 32.39 -28.68
CA GLU A 16 11.43 33.73 -28.37
C GLU A 16 12.88 33.66 -27.85
N ALA A 17 13.26 32.57 -27.18
CA ALA A 17 14.64 32.35 -26.76
C ALA A 17 15.58 31.99 -27.92
N LEU A 18 15.03 31.41 -29.01
CA LEU A 18 15.78 31.04 -30.21
C LEU A 18 16.01 32.23 -31.16
N ASP A 19 15.06 33.17 -31.24
CA ASP A 19 15.18 34.34 -32.14
C ASP A 19 16.13 35.44 -31.61
N ASN A 20 16.34 35.55 -30.30
CA ASN A 20 17.09 36.67 -29.70
C ASN A 20 18.62 36.50 -29.64
N ASN A 21 19.17 35.38 -30.12
CA ASN A 21 20.62 35.10 -30.06
C ASN A 21 21.23 34.78 -31.44
N GLY A 22 20.73 35.47 -32.47
CA GLY A 22 21.26 35.41 -33.83
C GLY A 22 22.70 35.95 -33.92
N GLY A 23 23.69 35.05 -33.92
CA GLY A 23 25.06 35.43 -34.31
C GLY A 23 26.19 34.47 -33.95
N ALA A 24 26.01 33.51 -33.03
CA ALA A 24 27.13 32.69 -32.54
C ALA A 24 26.89 31.17 -32.47
N PHE A 25 25.77 30.65 -32.98
CA PHE A 25 25.38 29.24 -32.81
C PHE A 25 25.09 28.47 -34.11
N GLU A 26 25.47 28.98 -35.29
CA GLU A 26 25.29 28.22 -36.55
C GLU A 26 26.09 26.90 -36.61
N GLN A 27 27.03 26.66 -35.69
CA GLN A 27 27.83 25.43 -35.67
C GLN A 27 27.24 24.30 -34.79
N PHE A 28 26.13 24.56 -34.08
CA PHE A 28 25.43 23.57 -33.25
C PHE A 28 23.91 23.62 -33.52
N GLN A 29 23.49 23.49 -34.78
CA GLN A 29 22.13 23.05 -35.05
C GLN A 29 22.08 21.54 -34.82
N VAL A 30 21.73 21.15 -33.60
CA VAL A 30 21.41 19.74 -33.34
C VAL A 30 20.02 19.50 -33.88
N ASP A 31 19.93 18.72 -34.97
CA ASP A 31 18.67 18.42 -35.62
C ASP A 31 17.81 17.57 -34.68
N ALA A 32 16.54 17.94 -34.49
CA ALA A 32 15.64 17.23 -33.60
C ALA A 32 15.38 15.78 -34.08
N GLY A 33 15.62 15.50 -35.36
CA GLY A 33 15.57 14.15 -35.94
C GLY A 33 16.72 13.22 -35.50
N ASP A 34 17.86 13.78 -35.07
CA ASP A 34 19.05 13.02 -34.64
C ASP A 34 18.87 12.38 -33.24
N PHE A 35 17.83 12.80 -32.50
CA PHE A 35 17.52 12.30 -31.15
C PHE A 35 16.33 11.33 -31.09
N LEU A 36 15.73 10.99 -32.23
CA LEU A 36 14.63 10.01 -32.24
C LEU A 36 15.17 8.64 -31.80
N SER A 37 14.57 8.07 -30.77
CA SER A 37 14.99 6.76 -30.26
C SER A 37 14.58 5.65 -31.24
N ALA A 38 15.33 4.53 -31.27
CA ALA A 38 15.02 3.37 -32.12
C ALA A 38 13.57 2.84 -31.94
N ARG A 39 12.95 3.13 -30.79
CA ARG A 39 11.55 2.79 -30.48
C ARG A 39 10.53 3.76 -31.09
N GLU A 40 10.89 5.03 -31.30
CA GLU A 40 10.05 6.05 -31.95
C GLU A 40 10.12 6.00 -33.48
N MET A 41 11.17 5.39 -34.05
CA MET A 41 11.41 5.32 -35.50
C MET A 41 10.63 4.22 -36.24
N GLY A 42 9.84 3.40 -35.53
CA GLY A 42 9.01 2.36 -36.14
C GLY A 42 9.77 1.07 -36.45
N GLU A 43 9.07 -0.04 -36.28
CA GLU A 43 9.48 -1.41 -36.59
C GLU A 43 9.89 -1.49 -38.07
N ALA A 44 11.13 -1.92 -38.34
CA ALA A 44 11.77 -2.02 -39.66
C ALA A 44 12.25 -0.70 -40.33
N VAL A 45 13.19 0.01 -39.71
CA VAL A 45 14.06 0.97 -40.41
C VAL A 45 14.95 0.20 -41.39
N SER A 46 14.65 0.31 -42.69
CA SER A 46 15.53 -0.23 -43.74
C SER A 46 16.88 0.50 -43.74
N THR A 47 17.96 -0.19 -44.08
CA THR A 47 19.29 0.43 -44.18
C THR A 47 19.62 0.73 -45.64
N ARG A 48 20.12 1.94 -45.93
CA ARG A 48 20.66 2.34 -47.24
C ARG A 48 22.15 2.60 -47.11
N ILE A 49 22.93 2.14 -48.09
CA ILE A 49 24.39 2.33 -48.09
C ILE A 49 24.72 3.42 -49.10
N GLU A 50 25.33 4.51 -48.67
CA GLU A 50 25.69 5.64 -49.55
C GLU A 50 27.14 6.09 -49.36
N ALA A 51 27.75 6.57 -50.46
CA ALA A 51 29.09 7.13 -50.43
C ALA A 51 29.01 8.66 -50.35
N HIS A 52 29.54 9.25 -49.28
CA HIS A 52 29.59 10.71 -49.16
C HIS A 52 30.89 11.29 -49.70
N THR A 53 30.79 12.49 -50.27
CA THR A 53 31.94 13.27 -50.74
C THR A 53 32.25 14.37 -49.73
N VAL A 54 33.31 14.19 -48.95
CA VAL A 54 33.60 14.96 -47.72
C VAL A 54 35.05 15.44 -47.75
N PRO A 55 35.43 16.57 -47.14
CA PRO A 55 36.84 16.90 -47.01
C PRO A 55 37.56 15.89 -46.08
N LEU A 56 38.87 15.75 -46.26
CA LEU A 56 39.66 14.68 -45.63
C LEU A 56 39.64 14.70 -44.09
N ASP A 57 39.48 15.88 -43.50
CA ASP A 57 39.37 16.14 -42.07
C ASP A 57 38.05 15.64 -41.45
N GLU A 58 36.95 15.73 -42.19
CA GLU A 58 35.63 15.24 -41.75
C GLU A 58 35.40 13.76 -42.12
N ALA A 59 36.32 13.13 -42.86
CA ALA A 59 36.18 11.76 -43.34
C ALA A 59 36.03 10.75 -42.19
N GLN A 60 36.74 10.94 -41.07
CA GLN A 60 36.61 10.07 -39.91
C GLN A 60 35.23 10.17 -39.27
N GLU A 61 34.70 11.39 -39.15
CA GLU A 61 33.39 11.64 -38.56
C GLU A 61 32.29 10.99 -39.37
N VAL A 62 32.31 11.15 -40.70
CA VAL A 62 31.31 10.56 -41.60
C VAL A 62 31.41 9.04 -41.68
N LEU A 63 32.62 8.46 -41.61
CA LEU A 63 32.80 7.01 -41.48
C LEU A 63 32.35 6.48 -40.10
N SER A 64 32.31 7.35 -39.09
CA SER A 64 31.95 7.02 -37.71
C SER A 64 30.45 7.17 -37.41
N ARG A 65 29.71 7.97 -38.20
CA ARG A 65 28.28 8.22 -37.97
C ARG A 65 27.40 7.45 -38.97
N SER A 66 26.20 7.12 -38.53
CA SER A 66 25.10 6.66 -39.39
C SER A 66 24.01 7.72 -39.33
N PHE A 67 23.51 8.18 -40.48
CA PHE A 67 22.58 9.30 -40.55
C PHE A 67 21.16 8.77 -40.77
N PRO A 68 20.18 9.09 -39.91
CA PRO A 68 18.78 8.79 -40.19
C PRO A 68 18.27 9.75 -41.27
N GLU A 69 18.00 9.25 -42.47
CA GLU A 69 17.42 10.04 -43.55
C GLU A 69 15.95 9.63 -43.78
N ARG A 70 15.10 10.61 -44.10
CA ARG A 70 13.70 10.37 -44.40
C ARG A 70 13.55 10.16 -45.90
N ASP A 71 13.12 8.96 -46.29
CA ASP A 71 12.87 8.61 -47.69
C ASP A 71 11.67 9.38 -48.26
N GLU A 72 11.55 9.47 -49.60
CA GLU A 72 10.47 10.21 -50.29
C GLU A 72 9.06 9.73 -49.90
N GLY A 73 8.93 8.48 -49.43
CA GLY A 73 7.70 7.89 -48.89
C GLY A 73 7.43 8.16 -47.40
N GLY A 74 8.22 9.00 -46.74
CA GLY A 74 8.03 9.39 -45.34
C GLY A 74 8.53 8.39 -44.29
N ARG A 75 9.15 7.28 -44.70
CA ARG A 75 9.76 6.25 -43.83
C ARG A 75 11.20 6.62 -43.47
N PHE A 76 11.61 6.35 -42.23
CA PHE A 76 12.99 6.55 -41.79
C PHE A 76 13.87 5.42 -42.33
N THR A 77 15.00 5.77 -42.94
CA THR A 77 16.00 4.84 -43.47
C THR A 77 17.35 5.20 -42.86
N ASN A 78 18.06 4.21 -42.30
CA ASN A 78 19.38 4.45 -41.74
C ASN A 78 20.42 4.46 -42.87
N VAL A 79 21.09 5.60 -43.09
CA VAL A 79 22.12 5.75 -44.12
C VAL A 79 23.49 5.51 -43.49
N ILE A 80 24.18 4.50 -44.00
CA ILE A 80 25.52 4.12 -43.55
C ILE A 80 26.52 4.43 -44.64
N SER A 81 27.61 5.10 -44.27
CA SER A 81 28.69 5.45 -45.21
C SER A 81 29.97 4.68 -44.89
N PRO A 82 30.19 3.51 -45.53
CA PRO A 82 31.42 2.75 -45.34
C PRO A 82 32.60 3.31 -46.15
N VAL A 83 32.31 4.20 -47.12
CA VAL A 83 33.29 4.78 -48.04
C VAL A 83 33.08 6.28 -48.16
N VAL A 84 34.17 7.03 -47.97
CA VAL A 84 34.21 8.47 -48.21
C VAL A 84 35.10 8.77 -49.41
N MET A 85 34.61 9.64 -50.30
CA MET A 85 35.38 10.18 -51.41
C MET A 85 35.93 11.55 -51.01
N PRO A 86 37.24 11.70 -50.73
CA PRO A 86 37.77 12.97 -50.29
C PRO A 86 37.71 14.02 -51.41
N ARG A 87 37.19 15.21 -51.11
CA ARG A 87 37.29 16.36 -52.02
C ARG A 87 38.76 16.75 -52.16
N GLY A 88 39.25 16.74 -53.40
CA GLY A 88 40.66 17.01 -53.69
C GLY A 88 41.06 18.44 -53.33
N ARG A 89 42.03 18.60 -52.41
CA ARG A 89 42.67 19.89 -52.06
C ARG A 89 43.81 20.30 -53.00
N LEU A 90 43.84 19.79 -54.24
CA LEU A 90 44.83 20.21 -55.24
C LEU A 90 44.45 21.57 -55.82
N ALA A 91 44.64 22.62 -55.02
CA ALA A 91 44.72 23.96 -55.57
C ALA A 91 46.01 24.01 -56.41
N LEU A 92 45.89 24.30 -57.71
CA LEU A 92 47.02 24.59 -58.61
C LEU A 92 47.81 25.85 -58.17
N TRP A 93 47.27 26.59 -57.21
CA TRP A 93 47.79 27.84 -56.68
C TRP A 93 49.28 27.84 -56.27
N PRO A 94 49.85 26.88 -55.51
CA PRO A 94 51.26 26.92 -55.14
C PRO A 94 52.17 26.70 -56.36
N PHE A 95 51.71 25.98 -57.40
CA PHE A 95 52.44 25.86 -58.66
C PHE A 95 52.39 27.16 -59.46
N ILE A 96 51.23 27.83 -59.51
CA ILE A 96 51.08 29.14 -60.17
C ILE A 96 51.94 30.20 -59.47
N VAL A 97 51.90 30.25 -58.13
CA VAL A 97 52.72 31.17 -57.33
C VAL A 97 54.21 30.84 -57.46
N GLY A 98 54.58 29.56 -57.45
CA GLY A 98 55.97 29.13 -57.68
C GLY A 98 56.48 29.50 -59.06
N PHE A 99 55.68 29.31 -60.11
CA PHE A 99 56.03 29.69 -61.48
C PHE A 99 56.15 31.21 -61.64
N ALA A 100 55.20 31.97 -61.11
CA ALA A 100 55.26 33.43 -61.07
C ALA A 100 56.49 33.91 -60.28
N ALA A 101 56.86 33.22 -59.19
CA ALA A 101 58.02 33.55 -58.40
C ALA A 101 59.34 33.34 -59.14
N ILE A 102 59.45 32.27 -59.93
CA ILE A 102 60.61 32.02 -60.79
C ILE A 102 60.74 33.11 -61.86
N ILE A 103 59.64 33.45 -62.53
CA ILE A 103 59.63 34.52 -63.55
C ILE A 103 60.01 35.86 -62.93
N GLY A 104 59.39 36.20 -61.80
CA GLY A 104 59.67 37.44 -61.07
C GLY A 104 61.11 37.53 -60.57
N LEU A 105 61.68 36.41 -60.10
CA LEU A 105 63.10 36.33 -59.72
C LEU A 105 64.03 36.56 -60.92
N LEU A 106 63.75 35.96 -62.08
CA LEU A 106 64.52 36.17 -63.31
C LEU A 106 64.45 37.61 -63.80
N ILE A 107 63.25 38.20 -63.83
CA ILE A 107 63.06 39.61 -64.23
C ILE A 107 63.79 40.54 -63.25
N SER A 108 63.62 40.32 -61.95
CA SER A 108 64.28 41.12 -60.91
C SER A 108 65.80 41.02 -60.98
N LEU A 109 66.34 39.82 -61.28
CA LEU A 109 67.77 39.61 -61.48
C LEU A 109 68.29 40.36 -62.72
N VAL A 110 67.58 40.31 -63.85
CA VAL A 110 67.94 41.06 -65.07
C VAL A 110 67.93 42.57 -64.82
N VAL A 111 66.91 43.08 -64.12
CA VAL A 111 66.83 44.51 -63.77
C VAL A 111 67.93 44.92 -62.78
N LEU A 112 68.31 44.05 -61.84
CA LEU A 112 69.43 44.26 -60.91
C LEU A 112 70.76 44.40 -61.66
N LEU A 113 71.05 43.50 -62.60
CA LEU A 113 72.26 43.57 -63.43
C LEU A 113 72.26 44.79 -64.37
N GLY A 114 71.09 45.23 -64.84
CA GLY A 114 70.97 46.32 -65.81
C GLY A 114 70.90 47.73 -65.23
N THR A 115 70.33 47.93 -64.04
CA THR A 115 69.99 49.26 -63.49
C THR A 115 70.62 49.58 -62.13
N GLY A 116 71.32 48.62 -61.50
CA GLY A 116 71.96 48.80 -60.19
C GLY A 116 70.97 48.82 -59.01
N LEU A 117 71.47 49.15 -57.81
CA LEU A 117 70.69 49.12 -56.56
C LEU A 117 69.74 50.34 -56.47
N ASN A 118 68.50 50.17 -56.92
CA ASN A 118 67.42 51.15 -56.77
C ASN A 118 66.58 50.90 -55.50
N PRO A 119 66.00 51.94 -54.86
CA PRO A 119 65.16 51.76 -53.66
C PRO A 119 63.91 50.90 -53.93
N GLY A 120 63.37 50.91 -55.16
CA GLY A 120 62.31 49.99 -55.57
C GLY A 120 62.74 48.51 -55.56
N MET A 121 64.03 48.22 -55.75
CA MET A 121 64.58 46.86 -55.62
C MET A 121 64.90 46.45 -54.18
N ALA A 122 64.95 47.38 -53.23
CA ALA A 122 65.01 47.03 -51.82
C ALA A 122 63.66 46.50 -51.29
N LEU A 123 62.54 46.87 -51.92
CA LEU A 123 61.19 46.38 -51.58
C LEU A 123 60.69 45.25 -52.50
N PHE A 124 60.96 45.32 -53.81
CA PHE A 124 60.48 44.35 -54.81
C PHE A 124 61.63 43.59 -55.51
N GLY A 125 62.76 43.45 -54.82
CA GLY A 125 63.96 42.79 -55.33
C GLY A 125 63.87 41.26 -55.37
N PRO A 126 65.00 40.60 -55.69
CA PRO A 126 65.05 39.13 -55.80
C PRO A 126 64.72 38.42 -54.49
N HIS A 127 64.90 39.10 -53.34
CA HIS A 127 64.58 38.57 -52.02
C HIS A 127 63.07 38.33 -51.81
N LEU A 128 62.18 39.20 -52.34
CA LEU A 128 60.73 39.02 -52.23
C LEU A 128 60.27 37.81 -53.05
N TRP A 129 60.80 37.65 -54.25
CA TRP A 129 60.52 36.50 -55.11
C TRP A 129 61.09 35.20 -54.54
N LEU A 130 62.26 35.26 -53.91
CA LEU A 130 62.83 34.13 -53.17
C LEU A 130 61.96 33.74 -51.96
N LEU A 131 61.45 34.71 -51.21
CA LEU A 131 60.48 34.45 -50.13
C LEU A 131 59.18 33.85 -50.66
N LEU A 132 58.67 34.30 -51.81
CA LEU A 132 57.49 33.69 -52.46
C LEU A 132 57.76 32.27 -52.94
N LEU A 133 58.96 31.97 -53.43
CA LEU A 133 59.36 30.63 -53.84
C LEU A 133 59.47 29.69 -52.62
N VAL A 134 60.08 30.17 -51.53
CA VAL A 134 60.12 29.45 -50.24
C VAL A 134 58.70 29.24 -49.70
N TYR A 135 57.83 30.25 -49.75
CA TYR A 135 56.44 30.14 -49.35
C TYR A 135 55.66 29.15 -50.21
N ALA A 136 55.87 29.15 -51.53
CA ALA A 136 55.24 28.21 -52.46
C ALA A 136 55.69 26.77 -52.18
N GLY A 137 56.99 26.55 -51.98
CA GLY A 137 57.56 25.25 -51.61
C GLY A 137 57.05 24.76 -50.25
N PHE A 138 57.03 25.65 -49.24
CA PHE A 138 56.52 25.33 -47.91
C PHE A 138 55.01 25.04 -47.93
N SER A 139 54.23 25.82 -48.67
CA SER A 139 52.80 25.62 -48.86
C SER A 139 52.50 24.29 -49.57
N TRP A 140 53.28 23.94 -50.60
CA TRP A 140 53.19 22.65 -51.28
C TRP A 140 53.54 21.49 -50.35
N TRP A 141 54.64 21.59 -49.60
CA TRP A 141 55.05 20.57 -48.63
C TRP A 141 54.00 20.36 -47.53
N ARG A 142 53.47 21.46 -46.95
CA ARG A 142 52.42 21.39 -45.93
C ARG A 142 51.13 20.76 -46.45
N ARG A 143 50.77 21.01 -47.72
CA ARG A 143 49.59 20.42 -48.38
C ARG A 143 49.79 18.98 -48.84
N SER A 144 51.04 18.55 -49.02
CA SER A 144 51.39 17.17 -49.42
C SER A 144 51.22 16.16 -48.28
N LEU A 145 51.11 16.63 -47.03
CA LEU A 145 50.87 15.81 -45.85
C LEU A 145 49.37 15.47 -45.74
N VAL A 146 49.05 14.20 -45.91
CA VAL A 146 47.70 13.65 -45.75
C VAL A 146 47.68 12.70 -44.57
N MET A 147 46.68 12.86 -43.72
CA MET A 147 46.42 11.99 -42.58
C MET A 147 45.33 11.01 -42.98
N VAL A 148 45.64 9.71 -42.91
CA VAL A 148 44.64 8.65 -43.05
C VAL A 148 44.10 8.32 -41.65
N PRO A 149 42.77 8.37 -41.44
CA PRO A 149 42.16 8.03 -40.15
C PRO A 149 42.53 6.63 -39.66
N GLU A 150 42.51 6.44 -38.34
CA GLU A 150 42.76 5.13 -37.74
C GLU A 150 41.69 4.11 -38.15
N GLY A 151 42.09 2.84 -38.29
CA GLY A 151 41.19 1.75 -38.72
C GLY A 151 40.69 1.82 -40.16
N SER A 152 41.16 2.81 -40.93
CA SER A 152 40.78 3.04 -42.33
C SER A 152 41.97 2.88 -43.27
N HIS A 153 41.68 2.44 -44.50
CA HIS A 153 42.63 2.36 -45.59
C HIS A 153 42.30 3.41 -46.64
N ALA A 154 43.32 4.12 -47.11
CA ALA A 154 43.19 5.10 -48.18
C ALA A 154 43.68 4.49 -49.50
N LEU A 155 42.83 4.53 -50.53
CA LEU A 155 43.19 4.13 -51.88
C LEU A 155 43.78 5.32 -52.61
N ILE A 156 45.07 5.23 -52.91
CA ILE A 156 45.79 6.26 -53.68
C ILE A 156 45.76 5.84 -55.13
N THR A 157 45.17 6.70 -55.96
CA THR A 157 45.14 6.49 -57.41
C THR A 157 45.94 7.55 -58.13
N ARG A 158 46.48 7.16 -59.27
CA ARG A 158 47.12 8.03 -60.24
C ARG A 158 46.37 7.89 -61.56
N PHE A 159 45.74 8.97 -62.00
CA PHE A 159 44.87 8.99 -63.19
C PHE A 159 43.82 7.84 -63.21
N GLY A 160 43.23 7.54 -62.06
CA GLY A 160 42.19 6.50 -61.94
C GLY A 160 42.71 5.06 -61.86
N LYS A 161 44.02 4.83 -61.96
CA LYS A 161 44.63 3.52 -61.68
C LYS A 161 45.08 3.44 -60.22
N LEU A 162 44.79 2.34 -59.55
CA LEU A 162 45.25 2.06 -58.19
C LEU A 162 46.78 1.90 -58.20
N GLU A 163 47.48 2.68 -57.37
CA GLU A 163 48.94 2.62 -57.25
C GLU A 163 49.36 2.03 -55.90
N GLU A 164 48.67 2.41 -54.81
CA GLU A 164 49.00 1.97 -53.45
C GLU A 164 47.74 1.96 -52.58
N VAL A 165 47.61 0.91 -51.74
CA VAL A 165 46.68 0.88 -50.60
C VAL A 165 47.45 1.35 -49.38
N ALA A 166 47.16 2.57 -48.92
CA ALA A 166 47.83 3.16 -47.77
C ALA A 166 47.08 2.80 -46.47
N GLY A 167 47.80 2.20 -45.52
CA GLY A 167 47.31 1.95 -44.16
C GLY A 167 47.18 3.24 -43.32
N PRO A 168 46.69 3.10 -42.07
CA PRO A 168 46.42 4.24 -41.19
C PRO A 168 47.71 5.00 -40.85
N GLY A 169 47.62 6.33 -40.76
CA GLY A 169 48.75 7.19 -40.39
C GLY A 169 49.05 8.31 -41.38
N ARG A 170 50.18 9.00 -41.15
CA ARG A 170 50.60 10.15 -41.95
C ARG A 170 51.36 9.67 -43.18
N LYS A 171 50.81 9.90 -44.36
CA LYS A 171 51.44 9.58 -45.65
C LYS A 171 51.67 10.85 -46.48
N THR A 172 52.87 10.95 -47.04
CA THR A 172 53.28 12.08 -47.88
C THR A 172 52.98 11.77 -49.34
N LEU A 173 52.09 12.56 -49.95
CA LEU A 173 51.77 12.49 -51.37
C LEU A 173 52.58 13.57 -52.10
N PHE A 174 53.86 13.30 -52.37
CA PHE A 174 54.75 14.27 -53.01
C PHE A 174 54.40 14.54 -54.48
N SER A 175 53.74 13.60 -55.16
CA SER A 175 53.39 13.77 -56.57
C SER A 175 52.02 14.43 -56.73
N PRO A 176 51.90 15.53 -57.50
CA PRO A 176 50.62 16.23 -57.70
C PRO A 176 49.61 15.43 -58.54
N TRP A 177 50.03 14.36 -59.19
CA TRP A 177 49.13 13.47 -59.96
C TRP A 177 48.60 12.30 -59.13
N LYS A 178 49.06 12.14 -57.88
CA LYS A 178 48.53 11.17 -56.93
C LYS A 178 47.44 11.82 -56.12
N ARG A 179 46.28 11.18 -56.02
CA ARG A 179 45.17 11.62 -55.18
C ARG A 179 44.64 10.44 -54.37
N VAL A 180 44.22 10.73 -53.14
CA VAL A 180 43.35 9.81 -52.41
C VAL A 180 42.00 9.85 -53.10
N SER A 181 41.52 8.72 -53.58
CA SER A 181 40.23 8.63 -54.25
C SER A 181 39.14 8.10 -53.35
N TYR A 182 39.51 7.19 -52.43
CA TYR A 182 38.57 6.56 -51.51
C TYR A 182 39.24 6.32 -50.17
N ILE A 183 38.47 6.48 -49.10
CA ILE A 183 38.85 6.08 -47.75
C ILE A 183 37.78 5.11 -47.29
N VAL A 184 38.22 3.92 -46.88
CA VAL A 184 37.34 2.81 -46.52
C VAL A 184 37.70 2.34 -45.12
N ASN A 185 36.72 2.16 -44.26
CA ASN A 185 36.95 1.59 -42.94
C ASN A 185 36.91 0.06 -43.01
N THR A 186 38.03 -0.57 -42.66
CA THR A 186 38.19 -2.04 -42.66
C THR A 186 37.95 -2.63 -41.27
N THR A 187 38.08 -1.82 -40.22
CA THR A 187 37.99 -2.27 -38.84
C THR A 187 36.59 -2.20 -38.26
N ARG A 188 35.66 -1.49 -38.89
CA ARG A 188 34.28 -1.37 -38.41
C ARG A 188 33.38 -2.45 -39.00
N GLU A 189 32.45 -2.92 -38.17
CA GLU A 189 31.32 -3.75 -38.59
C GLU A 189 30.10 -2.86 -38.82
N TYR A 190 29.46 -3.05 -39.96
CA TYR A 190 28.33 -2.27 -40.43
C TYR A 190 27.04 -3.11 -40.34
N PRO A 191 26.08 -2.69 -39.51
CA PRO A 191 24.78 -3.33 -39.45
C PRO A 191 23.96 -2.99 -40.70
N TYR A 192 23.28 -3.97 -41.27
CA TYR A 192 22.45 -3.82 -42.45
C TYR A 192 21.14 -4.55 -42.23
N ASN A 193 20.05 -3.79 -42.19
CA ASN A 193 18.71 -4.36 -42.16
C ASN A 193 18.20 -4.52 -43.59
N ALA A 194 18.05 -5.76 -44.03
CA ALA A 194 17.57 -6.10 -45.36
C ALA A 194 16.04 -5.90 -45.42
N PRO A 195 15.50 -5.41 -46.56
CA PRO A 195 14.06 -5.26 -46.71
C PRO A 195 13.36 -6.63 -46.74
N ILE A 196 12.11 -6.66 -46.26
CA ILE A 196 11.22 -7.83 -46.24
C ILE A 196 11.16 -8.48 -47.64
N ARG A 197 11.41 -9.80 -47.70
CA ARG A 197 11.30 -10.58 -48.94
C ARG A 197 10.29 -11.70 -48.79
N GLU A 198 9.44 -11.83 -49.80
CA GLU A 198 8.44 -12.88 -49.91
C GLU A 198 8.87 -13.95 -50.91
N ALA A 199 8.79 -15.22 -50.50
CA ALA A 199 9.01 -16.37 -51.37
C ALA A 199 8.10 -17.56 -50.99
N PRO A 200 7.83 -18.48 -51.93
CA PRO A 200 7.08 -19.70 -51.63
C PRO A 200 7.94 -20.68 -50.82
N THR A 201 7.36 -21.29 -49.80
CA THR A 201 7.99 -22.39 -49.02
C THR A 201 7.88 -23.73 -49.75
N ALA A 202 8.53 -24.78 -49.21
CA ALA A 202 8.33 -26.17 -49.68
C ALA A 202 6.84 -26.59 -49.68
N GLY A 203 6.06 -26.03 -48.75
CA GLY A 203 4.61 -26.23 -48.61
C GLY A 203 3.76 -25.42 -49.60
N ARG A 204 4.38 -24.65 -50.52
CA ARG A 204 3.71 -23.75 -51.48
C ARG A 204 2.90 -22.61 -50.84
N VAL A 205 3.18 -22.30 -49.58
CA VAL A 205 2.66 -21.11 -48.90
C VAL A 205 3.74 -20.02 -48.96
N ASN A 206 3.35 -18.79 -49.29
CA ASN A 206 4.28 -17.67 -49.29
C ASN A 206 4.68 -17.33 -47.84
N ALA A 207 5.96 -17.08 -47.62
CA ALA A 207 6.50 -16.63 -46.34
C ALA A 207 7.30 -15.34 -46.55
N SER A 208 7.18 -14.41 -45.60
CA SER A 208 7.96 -13.18 -45.53
C SER A 208 9.03 -13.32 -44.45
N VAL A 209 10.27 -12.98 -44.80
CA VAL A 209 11.42 -13.04 -43.88
C VAL A 209 12.18 -11.72 -43.89
N ASP A 210 12.52 -11.27 -42.69
CA ASP A 210 13.32 -10.08 -42.41
C ASP A 210 14.69 -10.50 -41.88
N LEU A 211 15.74 -9.94 -42.48
CA LEU A 211 17.11 -10.32 -42.18
C LEU A 211 17.91 -9.12 -41.69
N PHE A 212 18.64 -9.35 -40.61
CA PHE A 212 19.63 -8.43 -40.08
C PHE A 212 21.03 -9.01 -40.28
N LEU A 213 21.88 -8.27 -40.98
CA LEU A 213 23.21 -8.69 -41.35
C LEU A 213 24.24 -7.73 -40.76
N GLN A 214 25.42 -8.24 -40.40
CA GLN A 214 26.57 -7.41 -40.05
C GLN A 214 27.72 -7.77 -40.96
N PHE A 215 28.27 -6.77 -41.65
CA PHE A 215 29.37 -6.97 -42.59
C PHE A 215 30.55 -6.05 -42.30
N ARG A 216 31.74 -6.52 -42.65
CA ARG A 216 33.01 -5.79 -42.61
C ARG A 216 33.64 -5.84 -44.00
N ILE A 217 34.29 -4.76 -44.39
CA ILE A 217 35.11 -4.73 -45.60
C ILE A 217 36.48 -5.32 -45.26
N GLU A 218 36.93 -6.35 -45.98
CA GLU A 218 38.27 -6.94 -45.80
C GLU A 218 39.29 -6.31 -46.74
N ASP A 219 39.03 -6.39 -48.04
CA ASP A 219 39.89 -5.79 -49.06
C ASP A 219 39.25 -4.53 -49.66
N PRO A 220 39.76 -3.33 -49.34
CA PRO A 220 39.22 -2.09 -49.87
C PRO A 220 39.43 -1.94 -51.39
N ALA A 221 40.45 -2.58 -51.97
CA ALA A 221 40.72 -2.48 -53.40
C ALA A 221 39.68 -3.26 -54.21
N GLU A 222 39.46 -4.52 -53.87
CA GLU A 222 38.46 -5.38 -54.50
C GLU A 222 37.03 -4.82 -54.31
N PHE A 223 36.74 -4.26 -53.14
CA PHE A 223 35.44 -3.61 -52.88
C PHE A 223 35.14 -2.44 -53.84
N ILE A 224 36.10 -1.57 -54.09
CA ILE A 224 35.88 -0.39 -54.95
C ILE A 224 35.92 -0.75 -56.43
N PHE A 225 36.90 -1.56 -56.86
CA PHE A 225 37.15 -1.80 -58.29
C PHE A 225 36.43 -3.01 -58.87
N ALA A 226 36.26 -4.10 -58.10
CA ALA A 226 35.57 -5.30 -58.58
C ALA A 226 34.06 -5.25 -58.30
N LEU A 227 33.66 -4.79 -57.12
CA LEU A 227 32.25 -4.66 -56.73
C LEU A 227 31.58 -3.37 -57.22
N GLY A 228 32.36 -2.38 -57.69
CA GLY A 228 31.83 -1.09 -58.13
C GLY A 228 31.52 -0.12 -56.98
N GLY A 229 32.21 -0.29 -55.85
CA GLY A 229 32.05 0.53 -54.66
C GLY A 229 30.70 0.35 -53.98
N VAL A 230 30.20 1.40 -53.33
CA VAL A 230 29.01 1.32 -52.47
C VAL A 230 27.74 0.95 -53.25
N LYS A 231 27.50 1.59 -54.40
CA LYS A 231 26.30 1.36 -55.19
C LYS A 231 26.25 -0.06 -55.76
N GLY A 232 27.35 -0.49 -56.40
CA GLY A 232 27.43 -1.83 -56.97
C GLY A 232 27.37 -2.93 -55.90
N PHE A 233 27.98 -2.69 -54.73
CA PHE A 233 27.82 -3.58 -53.58
C PHE A 233 26.37 -3.68 -53.12
N SER A 234 25.67 -2.55 -52.92
CA SER A 234 24.27 -2.55 -52.47
C SER A 234 23.36 -3.29 -53.45
N ASP A 235 23.50 -3.04 -54.75
CA ASP A 235 22.70 -3.71 -55.79
C ASP A 235 22.97 -5.22 -55.83
N LYS A 236 24.24 -5.62 -55.75
CA LYS A 236 24.64 -7.03 -55.72
C LYS A 236 24.17 -7.71 -54.43
N LEU A 237 24.28 -7.04 -53.28
CA LEU A 237 23.82 -7.53 -51.98
C LEU A 237 22.32 -7.77 -51.98
N GLN A 238 21.54 -6.83 -52.50
CA GLN A 238 20.09 -6.97 -52.59
C GLN A 238 19.67 -8.17 -53.45
N ASN A 239 20.37 -8.37 -54.58
CA ASN A 239 20.11 -9.51 -55.46
C ASN A 239 20.54 -10.84 -54.81
N ALA A 240 21.71 -10.89 -54.18
CA ALA A 240 22.22 -12.07 -53.49
C ALA A 240 21.33 -12.46 -52.32
N ILE A 241 20.95 -11.52 -51.45
CA ILE A 241 20.00 -11.77 -50.36
C ILE A 241 18.69 -12.31 -50.93
N SER A 242 18.14 -11.70 -51.98
CA SER A 242 16.91 -12.18 -52.62
C SER A 242 17.03 -13.64 -53.09
N GLU A 243 18.15 -14.02 -53.70
CA GLU A 243 18.39 -15.38 -54.18
C GLU A 243 18.61 -16.39 -53.04
N VAL A 244 19.47 -16.07 -52.08
CA VAL A 244 19.79 -16.96 -50.96
C VAL A 244 18.60 -17.09 -50.02
N THR A 245 17.90 -16.00 -49.70
CA THR A 245 16.66 -16.02 -48.90
C THR A 245 15.58 -16.83 -49.61
N ARG A 246 15.41 -16.70 -50.94
CA ARG A 246 14.48 -17.56 -51.69
C ARG A 246 14.83 -19.03 -51.55
N THR A 247 16.11 -19.38 -51.75
CA THR A 247 16.59 -20.77 -51.63
C THR A 247 16.33 -21.33 -50.23
N MET A 248 16.64 -20.55 -49.19
CA MET A 248 16.36 -20.92 -47.80
C MET A 248 14.86 -21.14 -47.56
N ILE A 249 13.99 -20.20 -47.99
CA ILE A 249 12.54 -20.32 -47.79
C ILE A 249 12.00 -21.56 -48.53
N TYR A 250 12.50 -21.85 -49.74
CA TYR A 250 12.09 -23.04 -50.50
C TYR A 250 12.42 -24.36 -49.82
N GLU A 251 13.54 -24.44 -49.09
CA GLU A 251 13.94 -25.65 -48.36
C GLU A 251 13.12 -25.85 -47.09
N GLN A 252 12.57 -24.77 -46.53
CA GLN A 252 11.85 -24.79 -45.27
C GLN A 252 10.36 -25.10 -45.41
N ARG A 253 9.82 -25.82 -44.43
CA ARG A 253 8.37 -26.06 -44.31
C ARG A 253 7.69 -24.84 -43.72
N ALA A 254 6.47 -24.55 -44.15
CA ALA A 254 5.69 -23.41 -43.65
C ALA A 254 5.47 -23.44 -42.12
N GLU A 255 5.39 -24.63 -41.53
CA GLU A 255 5.28 -24.86 -40.09
C GLU A 255 6.54 -24.46 -39.31
N ALA A 256 7.72 -24.65 -39.92
CA ALA A 256 9.03 -24.42 -39.29
C ALA A 256 9.56 -22.99 -39.52
N ILE A 257 8.81 -22.13 -40.22
CA ILE A 257 9.25 -20.76 -40.52
C ILE A 257 9.40 -19.93 -39.23
N TYR A 258 8.54 -20.16 -38.23
CA TYR A 258 8.65 -19.48 -36.94
C TYR A 258 9.89 -19.88 -36.15
N ASP A 259 10.36 -21.13 -36.32
CA ASP A 259 11.52 -21.67 -35.62
C ASP A 259 12.85 -21.11 -36.18
N LEU A 260 12.83 -20.52 -37.38
CA LEU A 260 13.99 -19.86 -37.99
C LEU A 260 14.36 -18.56 -37.27
N VAL A 261 13.45 -17.97 -36.50
CA VAL A 261 13.69 -16.73 -35.77
C VAL A 261 14.59 -17.04 -34.57
N GLY A 262 15.82 -16.53 -34.61
CA GLY A 262 16.83 -16.80 -33.59
C GLY A 262 17.70 -18.05 -33.83
N GLU A 263 17.49 -18.78 -34.94
CA GLU A 263 18.43 -19.83 -35.36
C GLU A 263 19.65 -19.20 -36.05
N ASP A 264 20.85 -19.65 -35.65
CA ASP A 264 22.12 -19.24 -36.25
C ASP A 264 22.14 -19.62 -37.75
N SER A 265 21.90 -18.65 -38.63
CA SER A 265 21.83 -18.84 -40.08
C SER A 265 23.23 -18.99 -40.72
N ARG A 266 24.02 -19.95 -40.25
CA ARG A 266 25.41 -20.20 -40.70
C ARG A 266 25.52 -20.56 -42.18
N VAL A 267 24.58 -21.37 -42.68
CA VAL A 267 24.52 -21.77 -44.09
C VAL A 267 24.28 -20.57 -44.99
N PHE A 268 23.37 -19.69 -44.59
CA PHE A 268 23.09 -18.43 -45.28
C PHE A 268 24.32 -17.52 -45.30
N MET A 269 24.98 -17.38 -44.16
CA MET A 269 26.23 -16.62 -44.00
C MET A 269 27.35 -17.14 -44.90
N GLU A 270 27.52 -18.46 -44.99
CA GLU A 270 28.54 -19.09 -45.83
C GLU A 270 28.26 -18.86 -47.32
N ALA A 271 27.00 -19.00 -47.75
CA ALA A 271 26.57 -18.71 -49.12
C ALA A 271 26.83 -17.25 -49.50
N LEU A 272 26.55 -16.29 -48.61
CA LEU A 272 26.89 -14.89 -48.84
C LEU A 272 28.41 -14.68 -48.87
N ASN A 273 29.16 -15.22 -47.91
CA ASN A 273 30.62 -15.08 -47.88
C ASN A 273 31.28 -15.64 -49.14
N GLN A 274 30.77 -16.75 -49.70
CA GLN A 274 31.29 -17.31 -50.95
C GLN A 274 31.15 -16.35 -52.15
N GLN A 275 30.10 -15.51 -52.18
CA GLN A 275 29.85 -14.59 -53.29
C GLN A 275 30.55 -13.22 -53.17
N PHE A 276 30.92 -12.83 -51.94
CA PHE A 276 31.44 -11.51 -51.62
C PHE A 276 32.91 -11.50 -51.19
N LEU A 277 33.49 -12.64 -50.82
CA LEU A 277 34.94 -12.76 -50.64
C LEU A 277 35.67 -12.68 -51.99
N PRO A 278 36.83 -11.99 -52.06
CA PRO A 278 37.62 -11.43 -50.95
C PRO A 278 37.24 -9.99 -50.51
N ALA A 279 36.25 -9.34 -51.12
CA ALA A 279 35.96 -7.92 -50.88
C ALA A 279 35.29 -7.63 -49.53
N VAL A 280 34.24 -8.38 -49.19
CA VAL A 280 33.42 -8.19 -47.97
C VAL A 280 33.25 -9.51 -47.25
N ARG A 281 33.36 -9.46 -45.92
CA ARG A 281 33.06 -10.59 -45.04
C ARG A 281 31.86 -10.25 -44.17
N PHE A 282 30.87 -11.12 -44.19
CA PHE A 282 29.76 -11.10 -43.25
C PHE A 282 30.21 -11.76 -41.95
N MET A 283 29.94 -11.10 -40.82
CA MET A 283 30.29 -11.55 -39.47
C MET A 283 29.12 -12.24 -38.77
N SER A 284 27.91 -11.71 -38.92
CA SER A 284 26.67 -12.32 -38.41
C SER A 284 25.50 -12.10 -39.37
N ALA A 285 24.58 -13.06 -39.39
CA ALA A 285 23.26 -12.93 -39.98
C ALA A 285 22.24 -13.50 -39.00
N ASN A 286 21.21 -12.71 -38.71
CA ASN A 286 20.11 -13.12 -37.85
C ASN A 286 18.78 -12.82 -38.56
N ILE A 287 17.82 -13.71 -38.37
CA ILE A 287 16.46 -13.55 -38.87
C ILE A 287 15.67 -12.86 -37.76
N THR A 288 15.22 -11.63 -38.01
CA THR A 288 14.52 -10.83 -37.00
C THR A 288 13.03 -11.13 -36.94
N HIS A 289 12.43 -11.41 -38.09
CA HIS A 289 11.01 -11.70 -38.22
C HIS A 289 10.79 -12.69 -39.35
N ALA A 290 9.96 -13.70 -39.12
CA ALA A 290 9.59 -14.68 -40.13
C ALA A 290 8.14 -15.12 -39.90
N GLU A 291 7.30 -14.96 -40.92
CA GLU A 291 5.92 -15.42 -40.84
C GLU A 291 5.38 -15.87 -42.21
N PRO A 292 4.44 -16.84 -42.24
CA PRO A 292 3.64 -17.10 -43.42
C PRO A 292 2.85 -15.84 -43.81
N SER A 293 2.88 -15.45 -45.07
CA SER A 293 2.21 -14.24 -45.55
C SER A 293 0.68 -14.36 -45.58
N SER A 294 0.15 -15.59 -45.58
CA SER A 294 -1.29 -15.87 -45.53
C SER A 294 -1.81 -15.88 -44.09
N GLN A 295 -2.73 -14.96 -43.78
CA GLN A 295 -3.35 -14.84 -42.45
C GLN A 295 -4.11 -16.10 -42.01
N GLU A 296 -4.80 -16.78 -42.92
CA GLU A 296 -5.55 -18.01 -42.65
C GLU A 296 -4.61 -19.12 -42.16
N TYR A 297 -3.51 -19.34 -42.86
CA TYR A 297 -2.51 -20.34 -42.48
C TYR A 297 -1.83 -20.03 -41.14
N ARG A 298 -1.68 -18.74 -40.80
CA ARG A 298 -1.19 -18.33 -39.47
C ARG A 298 -2.16 -18.73 -38.35
N MET A 299 -3.47 -18.61 -38.59
CA MET A 299 -4.49 -19.02 -37.63
C MET A 299 -4.50 -20.54 -37.46
N ASP A 300 -4.37 -21.30 -38.54
CA ASP A 300 -4.32 -22.76 -38.50
C ASP A 300 -3.06 -23.26 -37.78
N LEU A 301 -1.91 -22.64 -38.00
CA LEU A 301 -0.66 -23.01 -37.35
C LEU A 301 -0.61 -22.61 -35.87
N ALA A 302 -1.26 -21.52 -35.48
CA ALA A 302 -1.39 -21.10 -34.08
C ALA A 302 -2.48 -21.88 -33.31
N SER A 303 -3.40 -22.56 -34.01
CA SER A 303 -4.52 -23.26 -33.38
C SER A 303 -4.11 -24.33 -32.35
N PRO A 304 -3.08 -25.19 -32.58
CA PRO A 304 -2.65 -26.17 -31.59
C PRO A 304 -2.12 -25.54 -30.30
N GLU A 305 -1.36 -24.45 -30.43
CA GLU A 305 -0.82 -23.68 -29.30
C GLU A 305 -1.95 -22.98 -28.53
N MET A 306 -2.89 -22.35 -29.23
CA MET A 306 -4.08 -21.76 -28.63
C MET A 306 -4.94 -22.80 -27.91
N VAL A 307 -5.07 -24.02 -28.46
CA VAL A 307 -5.79 -25.12 -27.81
C VAL A 307 -5.03 -25.63 -26.58
N ARG A 308 -3.70 -25.68 -26.61
CA ARG A 308 -2.89 -26.04 -25.43
C ARG A 308 -3.06 -25.01 -24.31
N VAL A 309 -2.87 -23.73 -24.62
CA VAL A 309 -3.06 -22.63 -23.65
C VAL A 309 -4.49 -22.60 -23.13
N ALA A 310 -5.50 -22.81 -23.99
CA ALA A 310 -6.89 -22.88 -23.57
C ALA A 310 -7.17 -24.08 -22.64
N LYS A 311 -6.58 -25.25 -22.90
CA LYS A 311 -6.68 -26.41 -22.00
C LYS A 311 -6.04 -26.12 -20.65
N GLU A 312 -4.83 -25.53 -20.65
CA GLU A 312 -4.12 -25.15 -19.42
C GLU A 312 -4.91 -24.13 -18.59
N ALA A 313 -5.48 -23.12 -19.25
CA ALA A 313 -6.37 -22.15 -18.61
C ALA A 313 -7.61 -22.83 -18.02
N TYR A 314 -8.23 -23.76 -18.75
CA TYR A 314 -9.41 -24.49 -18.27
C TYR A 314 -9.08 -25.40 -17.08
N THR A 315 -7.92 -26.07 -17.10
CA THR A 315 -7.46 -26.88 -15.95
C THR A 315 -7.22 -26.01 -14.73
N TYR A 316 -6.61 -24.83 -14.92
CA TYR A 316 -6.37 -23.89 -13.83
C TYR A 316 -7.68 -23.35 -13.23
N GLU A 317 -8.65 -22.99 -14.07
CA GLU A 317 -9.98 -22.58 -13.61
C GLU A 317 -10.69 -23.69 -12.83
N TYR A 318 -10.59 -24.94 -13.29
CA TYR A 318 -11.16 -26.09 -12.61
C TYR A 318 -10.50 -26.33 -11.24
N GLU A 319 -9.18 -26.31 -11.16
CA GLU A 319 -8.43 -26.44 -9.90
C GLU A 319 -8.76 -25.31 -8.92
N LEU A 320 -8.85 -24.07 -9.40
CA LEU A 320 -9.26 -22.93 -8.60
C LEU A 320 -10.70 -23.09 -8.09
N GLY A 321 -11.60 -23.62 -8.91
CA GLY A 321 -12.97 -23.93 -8.53
C GLY A 321 -13.05 -24.98 -7.41
N LEU A 322 -12.25 -26.05 -7.51
CA LEU A 322 -12.16 -27.07 -6.45
C LEU A 322 -11.63 -26.49 -5.14
N LYS A 323 -10.56 -25.69 -5.18
CA LYS A 323 -10.03 -25.02 -3.99
C LYS A 323 -11.06 -24.09 -3.35
N LYS A 324 -11.81 -23.32 -4.15
CA LYS A 324 -12.90 -22.47 -3.64
C LYS A 324 -13.98 -23.28 -2.94
N GLN A 325 -14.43 -24.39 -3.54
CA GLN A 325 -15.43 -25.25 -2.92
C GLN A 325 -14.95 -25.89 -1.61
N GLN A 326 -13.67 -26.30 -1.56
CA GLN A 326 -13.04 -26.82 -0.34
C GLN A 326 -12.99 -25.75 0.76
N ASN A 327 -12.48 -24.56 0.44
CA ASN A 327 -12.38 -23.44 1.37
C ASN A 327 -13.76 -22.97 1.88
N GLU A 328 -14.78 -22.91 1.01
CA GLU A 328 -16.16 -22.61 1.42
C GLU A 328 -16.73 -23.69 2.34
N GLY A 329 -16.41 -24.96 2.06
CA GLY A 329 -16.79 -26.09 2.93
C GLY A 329 -16.11 -26.02 4.30
N GLU A 330 -14.82 -25.71 4.36
CA GLU A 330 -14.06 -25.54 5.60
C GLU A 330 -14.55 -24.34 6.40
N LEU A 331 -14.73 -23.18 5.76
CA LEU A 331 -15.27 -21.98 6.40
C LEU A 331 -16.66 -22.23 7.00
N ASN A 332 -17.53 -22.99 6.31
CA ASN A 332 -18.84 -23.36 6.85
C ASN A 332 -18.73 -24.28 8.07
N ARG A 333 -17.77 -25.21 8.10
CA ARG A 333 -17.51 -26.03 9.28
C ARG A 333 -17.00 -25.19 10.44
N GLU A 334 -16.07 -24.27 10.19
CA GLU A 334 -15.51 -23.38 11.20
C GLU A 334 -16.58 -22.44 11.78
N LEU A 335 -17.44 -21.87 10.93
CA LEU A 335 -18.59 -21.08 11.37
C LEU A 335 -19.58 -21.90 12.21
N ALA A 336 -19.78 -23.18 11.88
CA ALA A 336 -20.62 -24.07 12.68
C ALA A 336 -19.99 -24.35 14.05
N SER A 337 -18.69 -24.65 14.11
CA SER A 337 -17.98 -24.85 15.38
C SER A 337 -17.95 -23.58 16.23
N LEU A 338 -17.76 -22.40 15.63
CA LEU A 338 -17.81 -21.12 16.35
C LEU A 338 -19.21 -20.81 16.89
N ARG A 339 -20.27 -21.20 16.17
CA ARG A 339 -21.64 -21.06 16.67
C ARG A 339 -21.93 -22.03 17.82
N GLU A 340 -21.39 -23.24 17.76
CA GLU A 340 -21.49 -24.21 18.84
C GLU A 340 -20.77 -23.72 20.10
N THR A 341 -19.53 -23.22 19.99
CA THR A 341 -18.79 -22.67 21.13
C THR A 341 -19.48 -21.44 21.72
N LEU A 342 -19.99 -20.54 20.87
CA LEU A 342 -20.78 -19.39 21.32
C LEU A 342 -22.03 -19.84 22.08
N SER A 343 -22.77 -20.82 21.55
CA SER A 343 -23.96 -21.37 22.22
C SER A 343 -23.62 -22.03 23.56
N ALA A 344 -22.48 -22.72 23.67
CA ALA A 344 -22.02 -23.33 24.91
C ALA A 344 -21.67 -22.25 25.95
N ILE A 345 -20.92 -21.21 25.57
CA ILE A 345 -20.58 -20.07 26.43
C ILE A 345 -21.85 -19.34 26.90
N GLN A 346 -22.83 -19.12 26.02
CA GLN A 346 -24.10 -18.50 26.40
C GLN A 346 -24.89 -19.34 27.42
N ALA A 347 -24.92 -20.66 27.24
CA ALA A 347 -25.57 -21.57 28.20
C ALA A 347 -24.85 -21.55 29.56
N GLU A 348 -23.52 -21.47 29.57
CA GLU A 348 -22.71 -21.35 30.79
C GLU A 348 -22.95 -20.02 31.50
N ILE A 349 -22.96 -18.89 30.78
CA ILE A 349 -23.29 -17.56 31.32
C ILE A 349 -24.69 -17.57 31.94
N ALA A 350 -25.70 -18.13 31.26
CA ALA A 350 -27.06 -18.21 31.79
C ALA A 350 -27.12 -19.07 33.07
N THR A 351 -26.34 -20.14 33.13
CA THR A 351 -26.24 -21.00 34.32
C THR A 351 -25.61 -20.24 35.49
N TYR A 352 -24.51 -19.52 35.27
CA TYR A 352 -23.89 -18.69 36.32
C TYR A 352 -24.80 -17.55 36.78
N GLN A 353 -25.50 -16.88 35.85
CA GLN A 353 -26.48 -15.85 36.20
C GLN A 353 -27.59 -16.41 37.09
N ALA A 354 -28.16 -17.55 36.74
CA ALA A 354 -29.17 -18.22 37.56
C ALA A 354 -28.62 -18.61 38.96
N GLN A 355 -27.38 -19.09 39.03
CA GLN A 355 -26.73 -19.39 40.31
C GLN A 355 -26.53 -18.13 41.16
N MET A 356 -26.04 -17.04 40.57
CA MET A 356 -25.87 -15.75 41.26
C MET A 356 -27.19 -15.19 41.76
N ASP A 357 -28.24 -15.23 40.95
CA ASP A 357 -29.58 -14.75 41.33
C ASP A 357 -30.13 -15.58 42.50
N THR A 358 -30.00 -16.91 42.45
CA THR A 358 -30.43 -17.78 43.56
C THR A 358 -29.61 -17.57 44.83
N ALA A 359 -28.30 -17.32 44.71
CA ALA A 359 -27.43 -17.01 45.84
C ALA A 359 -27.83 -15.66 46.47
N ARG A 360 -28.04 -14.63 45.65
CA ARG A 360 -28.48 -13.29 46.06
C ARG A 360 -29.87 -13.33 46.71
N GLU A 361 -30.82 -14.07 46.15
CA GLU A 361 -32.14 -14.25 46.75
C GLU A 361 -32.04 -14.99 48.10
N ARG A 362 -31.17 -15.99 48.22
CA ARG A 362 -30.95 -16.69 49.50
C ARG A 362 -30.34 -15.77 50.55
N GLU A 363 -29.36 -14.96 50.19
CA GLU A 363 -28.72 -14.02 51.09
C GLU A 363 -29.67 -12.90 51.53
N THR A 364 -30.41 -12.30 50.60
CA THR A 364 -31.42 -11.28 50.90
C THR A 364 -32.55 -11.84 51.76
N ASN A 365 -33.03 -13.05 51.48
CA ASN A 365 -34.03 -13.71 52.33
C ASN A 365 -33.48 -14.05 53.73
N ARG A 366 -32.23 -14.51 53.85
CA ARG A 366 -31.58 -14.73 55.15
C ARG A 366 -31.42 -13.44 55.94
N ALA A 367 -31.00 -12.36 55.29
CA ALA A 367 -30.88 -11.04 55.91
C ALA A 367 -32.25 -10.52 56.39
N ASN A 368 -33.28 -10.61 55.54
CA ASN A 368 -34.64 -10.21 55.88
C ASN A 368 -35.23 -11.06 57.02
N ALA A 369 -35.00 -12.38 57.02
CA ALA A 369 -35.45 -13.26 58.10
C ALA A 369 -34.77 -12.89 59.43
N ARG A 370 -33.45 -12.65 59.43
CA ARG A 370 -32.72 -12.18 60.62
C ARG A 370 -33.21 -10.82 61.10
N ALA A 371 -33.44 -9.87 60.19
CA ALA A 371 -33.98 -8.56 60.53
C ALA A 371 -35.38 -8.66 61.15
N ARG A 372 -36.27 -9.48 60.56
CA ARG A 372 -37.61 -9.73 61.12
C ARG A 372 -37.55 -10.42 62.49
N GLN A 373 -36.65 -11.38 62.67
CA GLN A 373 -36.46 -12.05 63.96
C GLN A 373 -36.07 -11.04 65.04
N ARG A 374 -35.06 -10.20 64.78
CA ARG A 374 -34.65 -9.13 65.71
C ARG A 374 -35.76 -8.12 65.98
N MET A 375 -36.52 -7.75 64.95
CA MET A 375 -37.63 -6.82 65.11
C MET A 375 -38.74 -7.40 65.99
N VAL A 376 -39.10 -8.67 65.81
CA VAL A 376 -40.11 -9.35 66.65
C VAL A 376 -39.62 -9.52 68.08
N GLU A 377 -38.34 -9.80 68.27
CA GLU A 377 -37.71 -9.89 69.59
C GLU A 377 -37.75 -8.55 70.32
N ALA A 378 -37.29 -7.48 69.67
CA ALA A 378 -37.37 -6.11 70.19
C ALA A 378 -38.80 -5.63 70.44
N GLU A 379 -39.76 -5.92 69.55
CA GLU A 379 -41.18 -5.60 69.76
C GLU A 379 -41.77 -6.38 70.94
N SER A 380 -41.41 -7.66 71.09
CA SER A 380 -41.89 -8.51 72.19
C SER A 380 -41.35 -8.03 73.53
N GLU A 381 -40.07 -7.66 73.58
CA GLU A 381 -39.43 -7.08 74.75
C GLU A 381 -40.03 -5.72 75.11
N ALA A 382 -40.15 -4.81 74.14
CA ALA A 382 -40.78 -3.51 74.34
C ALA A 382 -42.25 -3.64 74.82
N LYS A 383 -42.98 -4.64 74.32
CA LYS A 383 -44.35 -4.91 74.76
C LYS A 383 -44.41 -5.52 76.16
N ALA A 384 -43.49 -6.41 76.52
CA ALA A 384 -43.38 -6.92 77.88
C ALA A 384 -43.06 -5.79 78.86
N ASN A 385 -42.11 -4.91 78.51
CA ASN A 385 -41.73 -3.75 79.29
C ASN A 385 -42.89 -2.77 79.45
N SER A 386 -43.64 -2.47 78.39
CA SER A 386 -44.82 -1.58 78.49
C SER A 386 -45.94 -2.17 79.34
N ALA A 387 -46.20 -3.49 79.26
CA ALA A 387 -47.17 -4.16 80.12
C ALA A 387 -46.77 -4.13 81.61
N LEU A 388 -45.47 -4.29 81.92
CA LEU A 388 -44.95 -4.14 83.27
C LEU A 388 -45.16 -2.72 83.81
N LEU A 389 -44.85 -1.70 83.00
CA LEU A 389 -45.05 -0.29 83.35
C LEU A 389 -46.53 0.05 83.55
N GLU A 390 -47.42 -0.46 82.70
CA GLU A 390 -48.87 -0.26 82.84
C GLU A 390 -49.40 -0.90 84.14
N ALA A 391 -48.97 -2.12 84.45
CA ALA A 391 -49.33 -2.79 85.70
C ALA A 391 -48.83 -2.02 86.93
N GLN A 392 -47.61 -1.45 86.87
CA GLN A 392 -47.09 -0.59 87.93
C GLN A 392 -47.89 0.71 88.05
N ALA A 393 -48.25 1.36 86.93
CA ALA A 393 -49.06 2.57 86.94
C ALA A 393 -50.44 2.35 87.59
N LEU A 394 -51.07 1.19 87.33
CA LEU A 394 -52.32 0.79 87.98
C LEU A 394 -52.15 0.59 89.48
N ASP A 395 -51.08 -0.08 89.92
CA ASP A 395 -50.81 -0.28 91.35
C ASP A 395 -50.54 1.07 92.07
N ILE A 396 -49.75 1.97 91.47
CA ILE A 396 -49.53 3.34 91.99
C ILE A 396 -50.86 4.10 92.10
N ARG A 397 -51.71 4.00 91.07
CA ARG A 397 -53.03 4.63 91.08
C ARG A 397 -53.92 4.09 92.20
N ALA A 398 -53.88 2.78 92.44
CA ALA A 398 -54.61 2.15 93.53
C ALA A 398 -54.11 2.63 94.91
N VAL A 399 -52.80 2.73 95.12
CA VAL A 399 -52.22 3.28 96.37
C VAL A 399 -52.59 4.75 96.54
N SER A 400 -52.44 5.56 95.49
CA SER A 400 -52.76 6.99 95.54
C SER A 400 -54.23 7.23 95.87
N GLY A 401 -55.15 6.46 95.28
CA GLY A 401 -56.58 6.53 95.62
C GLY A 401 -56.88 6.08 97.04
N ALA A 402 -56.21 5.04 97.55
CA ALA A 402 -56.45 4.47 98.87
C ALA A 402 -55.84 5.28 100.03
N THR A 403 -54.89 6.18 99.77
CA THR A 403 -54.21 6.97 100.82
C THR A 403 -55.11 8.05 101.43
N ALA A 404 -56.21 8.43 100.77
CA ALA A 404 -57.18 9.41 101.25
C ALA A 404 -58.62 8.93 101.01
N PRO A 405 -59.06 7.89 101.75
CA PRO A 405 -60.39 7.30 101.57
C PRO A 405 -61.54 8.29 101.86
N GLU A 406 -61.31 9.28 102.71
CA GLU A 406 -62.28 10.34 102.99
C GLU A 406 -62.55 11.22 101.76
N ILE A 407 -61.55 11.40 100.88
CA ILE A 407 -61.72 12.15 99.62
C ILE A 407 -62.54 11.33 98.62
N LEU A 408 -62.44 9.99 98.65
CA LEU A 408 -63.27 9.13 97.81
C LEU A 408 -64.74 9.21 98.22
N GLU A 409 -65.02 9.18 99.52
CA GLU A 409 -66.37 9.38 100.06
C GLU A 409 -66.91 10.77 99.68
N TYR A 410 -66.11 11.83 99.85
CA TYR A 410 -66.51 13.19 99.43
C TYR A 410 -66.79 13.28 97.93
N ARG A 411 -65.94 12.69 97.07
CA ARG A 411 -66.16 12.69 95.62
C ARG A 411 -67.38 11.90 95.22
N PHE A 412 -67.61 10.74 95.85
CA PHE A 412 -68.80 9.95 95.61
C PHE A 412 -70.07 10.71 96.01
N GLN A 413 -70.06 11.37 97.17
CA GLN A 413 -71.17 12.23 97.59
C GLN A 413 -71.43 13.36 96.60
N HIS A 414 -70.37 13.97 96.05
CA HIS A 414 -70.50 15.00 95.03
C HIS A 414 -71.06 14.45 93.70
N GLU A 415 -70.58 13.29 93.25
CA GLU A 415 -71.06 12.64 92.04
C GLU A 415 -72.53 12.18 92.17
N VAL A 416 -72.94 11.71 93.35
CA VAL A 416 -74.35 11.39 93.65
C VAL A 416 -75.20 12.66 93.64
N LEU A 417 -74.71 13.78 94.18
CA LEU A 417 -75.41 15.07 94.12
C LEU A 417 -75.57 15.55 92.67
N ASP A 418 -74.51 15.48 91.86
CA ASP A 418 -74.55 15.83 90.44
C ASP A 418 -75.54 14.93 89.68
N ARG A 419 -75.57 13.63 89.98
CA ARG A 419 -76.52 12.68 89.38
C ARG A 419 -77.95 12.95 89.83
N LEU A 420 -78.16 13.29 91.10
CA LEU A 420 -79.48 13.68 91.62
C LEU A 420 -79.96 14.99 91.00
N GLU A 421 -79.07 15.94 90.76
CA GLU A 421 -79.38 17.16 90.01
C GLU A 421 -79.77 16.85 88.56
N GLU A 422 -79.01 15.99 87.88
CA GLU A 422 -79.31 15.56 86.50
C GLU A 422 -80.67 14.84 86.40
N VAL A 423 -81.00 14.02 87.40
CA VAL A 423 -82.30 13.33 87.49
C VAL A 423 -83.44 14.31 87.83
N ALA A 424 -83.21 15.24 88.77
CA ALA A 424 -84.19 16.27 89.14
C ALA A 424 -84.55 17.17 87.96
N GLN A 425 -83.57 17.53 87.12
CA GLN A 425 -83.80 18.31 85.89
C GLN A 425 -84.63 17.57 84.83
N ARG A 426 -84.74 16.24 84.91
CA ARG A 426 -85.47 15.40 83.93
C ARG A 426 -86.87 14.95 84.41
N LEU A 427 -87.34 15.35 85.60
CA LEU A 427 -88.69 15.04 86.07
C LEU A 427 -89.73 16.02 85.50
N PRO A 428 -90.81 15.56 84.83
CA PRO A 428 -91.84 16.43 84.27
C PRO A 428 -92.74 17.04 85.35
N GLN A 429 -92.89 18.37 85.37
CA GLN A 429 -93.88 19.06 86.20
C GLN A 429 -95.28 18.89 85.61
N VAL A 430 -96.15 18.15 86.30
CA VAL A 430 -97.58 18.04 85.95
C VAL A 430 -98.36 19.05 86.79
N VAL A 431 -98.93 20.08 86.13
CA VAL A 431 -99.85 21.04 86.76
C VAL A 431 -101.26 20.45 86.76
N GLN A 432 -101.79 20.16 87.95
CA GLN A 432 -103.15 19.65 88.14
C GLN A 432 -104.17 20.79 87.92
N ILE A 433 -105.11 20.61 86.99
CA ILE A 433 -106.30 21.48 86.82
C ILE A 433 -107.53 20.61 87.07
N GLY A 434 -108.28 20.88 88.16
CA GLY A 434 -109.59 20.31 88.42
C GLY A 434 -109.77 19.80 89.85
N ALA A 435 -110.80 20.31 90.53
CA ALA A 435 -111.16 20.04 91.91
C ALA A 435 -111.77 18.64 92.12
N ASP A 436 -111.14 17.83 92.97
CA ASP A 436 -111.70 17.18 94.18
C ASP A 436 -110.69 16.13 94.69
N GLY A 437 -110.54 16.03 96.01
CA GLY A 437 -109.33 15.52 96.68
C GLY A 437 -109.13 14.00 96.80
N GLY A 438 -107.89 13.63 97.13
CA GLY A 438 -107.49 12.35 97.73
C GLY A 438 -106.16 11.76 97.20
N GLU A 439 -105.10 11.84 98.03
CA GLU A 439 -103.74 11.22 97.91
C GLU A 439 -102.73 11.78 96.89
N ALA A 440 -101.82 12.64 97.36
CA ALA A 440 -100.60 13.05 96.65
C ALA A 440 -99.40 12.20 97.10
N VAL A 441 -98.82 11.44 96.18
CA VAL A 441 -97.59 10.65 96.40
C VAL A 441 -96.37 11.58 96.34
N ASP A 442 -95.58 11.64 97.41
CA ASP A 442 -94.33 12.42 97.46
C ASP A 442 -93.19 11.68 96.73
N PHE A 443 -93.00 12.02 95.45
CA PHE A 443 -92.00 11.39 94.58
C PHE A 443 -90.55 11.64 95.02
N LEU A 444 -90.29 12.66 95.85
CA LEU A 444 -88.94 12.91 96.38
C LEU A 444 -88.54 11.84 97.41
N ALA A 445 -89.49 11.40 98.24
CA ALA A 445 -89.26 10.33 99.20
C ALA A 445 -89.04 8.98 98.50
N ILE A 446 -89.73 8.72 97.39
CA ILE A 446 -89.55 7.51 96.57
C ILE A 446 -88.19 7.54 95.83
N ALA A 447 -87.80 8.69 95.28
CA ALA A 447 -86.51 8.86 94.63
C ALA A 447 -85.33 8.64 95.59
N LYS A 448 -85.41 9.17 96.83
CA LYS A 448 -84.40 8.88 97.88
C LYS A 448 -84.29 7.40 98.19
N ARG A 449 -85.41 6.67 98.24
CA ARG A 449 -85.42 5.22 98.50
C ARG A 449 -84.89 4.39 97.32
N MET A 450 -85.08 4.84 96.07
CA MET A 450 -84.53 4.19 94.88
C MET A 450 -83.01 4.42 94.71
N VAL A 451 -82.49 5.56 95.15
CA VAL A 451 -81.06 5.90 95.06
C VAL A 451 -80.23 5.32 96.23
N GLY A 452 -80.89 4.67 97.20
CA GLY A 452 -80.20 3.90 98.25
C GLY A 452 -79.50 4.74 99.30
N SER A 453 -79.84 6.02 99.45
CA SER A 453 -79.30 6.89 100.50
C SER A 453 -80.07 6.71 101.82
N GLY A 454 -79.77 5.64 102.54
CA GLY A 454 -79.87 5.65 104.00
C GLY A 454 -78.64 6.38 104.56
N ASP A 455 -78.76 7.11 105.67
CA ASP A 455 -77.68 7.87 106.32
C ASP A 455 -76.53 6.99 106.89
N ASP A 456 -76.32 5.77 106.37
CA ASP A 456 -75.22 4.88 106.76
C ASP A 456 -73.98 5.13 105.87
N PRO A 457 -72.79 5.34 106.46
CA PRO A 457 -71.56 5.52 105.70
C PRO A 457 -71.23 4.25 104.89
N LEU A 458 -70.82 4.42 103.62
CA LEU A 458 -70.56 3.31 102.68
C LEU A 458 -69.43 2.37 103.13
N TYR A 459 -68.50 2.86 103.94
CA TYR A 459 -67.41 2.07 104.52
C TYR A 459 -67.54 2.05 106.03
N SER A 460 -67.63 0.85 106.60
CA SER A 460 -67.51 0.70 108.05
C SER A 460 -66.07 0.98 108.48
N ALA A 461 -65.87 1.26 109.77
CA ALA A 461 -64.53 1.41 110.32
C ALA A 461 -63.65 0.15 110.11
N GLU A 462 -64.28 -1.03 109.99
CA GLU A 462 -63.62 -2.29 109.66
C GLU A 462 -63.17 -2.34 108.19
N ASP A 463 -63.99 -1.85 107.27
CA ASP A 463 -63.65 -1.79 105.83
C ASP A 463 -62.50 -0.81 105.58
N MET A 464 -62.49 0.31 106.30
CA MET A 464 -61.37 1.27 106.30
C MET A 464 -60.07 0.64 106.79
N GLN A 465 -60.14 -0.33 107.70
CA GLN A 465 -58.96 -1.06 108.17
C GLN A 465 -58.48 -2.11 107.16
N LYS A 466 -59.40 -2.85 106.51
CA LYS A 466 -59.07 -3.76 105.41
C LYS A 466 -58.44 -3.04 104.21
N ILE A 467 -58.93 -1.84 103.89
CA ILE A 467 -58.34 -0.98 102.85
C ILE A 467 -56.90 -0.63 103.23
N ARG A 468 -56.64 -0.24 104.48
CA ARG A 468 -55.28 0.08 104.97
C ARG A 468 -54.33 -1.12 104.95
N GLU A 469 -54.78 -2.31 105.34
CA GLU A 469 -53.96 -3.52 105.27
C GLU A 469 -53.59 -3.87 103.82
N ARG A 470 -54.54 -3.70 102.88
CA ARG A 470 -54.32 -3.92 101.45
C ARG A 470 -53.38 -2.88 100.82
N ILE A 471 -53.29 -1.67 101.37
CA ILE A 471 -52.32 -0.65 100.93
C ILE A 471 -50.89 -1.14 101.16
N GLU A 472 -50.59 -1.75 102.31
CA GLU A 472 -49.25 -2.24 102.60
C GLU A 472 -48.87 -3.41 101.69
N GLU A 473 -49.83 -4.28 101.34
CA GLU A 473 -49.64 -5.32 100.32
C GLU A 473 -49.32 -4.73 98.93
N ILE A 474 -50.07 -3.72 98.50
CA ILE A 474 -49.85 -3.08 97.19
C ILE A 474 -48.51 -2.31 97.18
N ARG A 475 -48.14 -1.64 98.28
CA ARG A 475 -46.83 -0.98 98.41
C ARG A 475 -45.69 -1.98 98.27
N GLY A 476 -45.78 -3.14 98.93
CA GLY A 476 -44.79 -4.22 98.78
C GLY A 476 -44.66 -4.73 97.33
N ARG A 477 -45.77 -4.81 96.59
CA ARG A 477 -45.74 -5.13 95.16
C ARG A 477 -45.08 -4.05 94.31
N ILE A 478 -45.30 -2.77 94.62
CA ILE A 478 -44.67 -1.65 93.89
C ILE A 478 -43.16 -1.68 94.11
N GLU A 479 -42.70 -1.86 95.35
CA GLU A 479 -41.26 -1.94 95.67
C GLU A 479 -40.59 -3.13 94.97
N SER A 480 -41.23 -4.29 94.95
CA SER A 480 -40.74 -5.46 94.21
C SER A 480 -40.62 -5.20 92.71
N ARG A 481 -41.60 -4.51 92.09
CA ARG A 481 -41.55 -4.18 90.66
C ARG A 481 -40.56 -3.07 90.34
N GLU A 482 -40.38 -2.11 91.25
CA GLU A 482 -39.37 -1.07 91.09
C GLU A 482 -37.95 -1.67 91.05
N ALA A 483 -37.69 -2.70 91.87
CA ALA A 483 -36.44 -3.46 91.81
C ALA A 483 -36.27 -4.21 90.48
N GLU A 484 -37.33 -4.86 89.97
CA GLU A 484 -37.32 -5.57 88.68
C GLU A 484 -37.07 -4.62 87.49
N LEU A 485 -37.71 -3.45 87.49
CA LEU A 485 -37.50 -2.41 86.47
C LEU A 485 -36.11 -1.78 86.55
N ALA A 486 -35.56 -1.61 87.75
CA ALA A 486 -34.20 -1.11 87.93
C ALA A 486 -33.16 -2.09 87.38
N ASP A 487 -33.40 -3.39 87.49
CA ASP A 487 -32.54 -4.44 86.93
C ASP A 487 -32.61 -4.51 85.40
N LEU A 488 -33.83 -4.46 84.83
CA LEU A 488 -34.04 -4.38 83.37
C LEU A 488 -33.34 -3.15 82.76
N ARG A 489 -33.48 -1.98 83.39
CA ARG A 489 -32.82 -0.74 82.94
C ARG A 489 -31.30 -0.81 82.99
N LYS A 490 -30.74 -1.59 83.91
CA LYS A 490 -29.29 -1.78 84.03
C LYS A 490 -28.76 -2.74 82.97
N THR A 491 -29.55 -3.75 82.61
CA THR A 491 -29.25 -4.67 81.50
C THR A 491 -29.26 -3.93 80.15
N GLU A 492 -30.24 -3.04 79.92
CA GLU A 492 -30.34 -2.20 78.72
C GLU A 492 -29.14 -1.23 78.55
N GLN A 493 -28.49 -0.81 79.64
CA GLN A 493 -27.28 0.02 79.60
C GLN A 493 -25.98 -0.77 79.36
N VAL A 494 -26.00 -2.10 79.51
CA VAL A 494 -24.83 -2.95 79.30
C VAL A 494 -24.82 -3.56 77.88
N GLU A 495 -25.97 -3.59 77.20
CA GLU A 495 -26.14 -4.06 75.81
C GLU A 495 -26.10 -2.93 74.76
N GLU A 496 -25.38 -1.81 75.01
CA GLU A 496 -24.92 -0.98 73.89
C GLU A 496 -23.91 -1.81 73.07
N GLU A 497 -24.32 -2.14 71.84
CA GLU A 497 -23.61 -2.99 70.87
C GLU A 497 -22.12 -2.68 70.75
N PRO A 498 -21.25 -3.69 70.49
CA PRO A 498 -19.87 -3.43 70.10
C PRO A 498 -19.86 -2.59 68.83
N GLU A 499 -19.12 -1.48 68.89
CA GLU A 499 -18.79 -0.61 67.77
C GLU A 499 -18.37 -1.47 66.58
N ILE A 500 -19.17 -1.46 65.51
CA ILE A 500 -18.84 -2.16 64.26
C ILE A 500 -17.59 -1.46 63.71
N GLU A 501 -16.42 -2.06 63.90
CA GLU A 501 -15.20 -1.68 63.20
C GLU A 501 -15.46 -1.82 61.70
N VAL A 502 -15.65 -0.70 61.02
CA VAL A 502 -15.60 -0.61 59.57
C VAL A 502 -14.19 -1.03 59.16
N PRO A 503 -14.00 -2.08 58.35
CA PRO A 503 -12.66 -2.48 57.92
C PRO A 503 -12.01 -1.28 57.23
N LYS A 504 -10.76 -0.97 57.61
CA LYS A 504 -9.99 0.10 57.01
C LYS A 504 -9.77 -0.24 55.53
N ALA A 505 -9.81 0.79 54.68
CA ALA A 505 -9.67 0.69 53.22
C ALA A 505 -8.39 -0.05 52.74
N GLU A 506 -7.42 -0.30 53.62
CA GLU A 506 -6.21 -1.07 53.32
C GLU A 506 -6.48 -2.57 53.06
N ASP A 507 -7.53 -3.16 53.65
CA ASP A 507 -7.87 -4.60 53.48
C ASP A 507 -8.59 -4.91 52.14
N GLU A 508 -9.17 -3.90 51.49
CA GLU A 508 -9.83 -4.07 50.18
C GLU A 508 -8.80 -4.07 49.04
N ASP A 509 -7.75 -3.26 49.15
CA ASP A 509 -6.68 -3.20 48.16
C ASP A 509 -5.85 -4.50 48.14
N GLU A 510 -5.59 -5.11 49.29
CA GLU A 510 -4.84 -6.38 49.39
C GLU A 510 -5.62 -7.55 48.76
N LYS A 511 -6.95 -7.60 48.93
CA LYS A 511 -7.81 -8.59 48.26
C LYS A 511 -7.94 -8.35 46.76
N LEU A 512 -7.95 -7.09 46.32
CA LEU A 512 -7.94 -6.74 44.91
C LEU A 512 -6.60 -7.08 44.25
N GLU A 513 -5.48 -6.97 44.98
CA GLU A 513 -4.16 -7.44 44.54
C GLU A 513 -4.06 -8.97 44.49
N GLU A 514 -4.65 -9.70 45.44
CA GLU A 514 -4.74 -11.17 45.41
C GLU A 514 -5.55 -11.67 44.20
N ILE A 515 -6.65 -10.99 43.86
CA ILE A 515 -7.45 -11.28 42.66
C ILE A 515 -6.66 -10.93 41.38
N ARG A 516 -5.89 -9.84 41.37
CA ARG A 516 -5.03 -9.49 40.22
C ARG A 516 -3.90 -10.49 40.01
N GLN A 517 -3.31 -11.02 41.08
CA GLN A 517 -2.25 -12.02 41.00
C GLN A 517 -2.79 -13.37 40.50
N SER A 518 -3.97 -13.81 40.95
CA SER A 518 -4.58 -15.06 40.48
C SER A 518 -5.05 -15.05 39.01
N VAL A 519 -5.30 -13.87 38.43
CA VAL A 519 -5.61 -13.72 36.99
C VAL A 519 -4.33 -13.56 36.15
N ALA A 520 -3.20 -13.18 36.76
CA ALA A 520 -1.89 -13.06 36.12
C ALA A 520 -1.04 -14.33 36.20
N ASP A 521 -1.63 -15.46 36.61
CA ASP A 521 -0.92 -16.75 36.64
C ASP A 521 -0.45 -17.16 35.25
N GLU A 522 0.84 -17.49 35.17
CA GLU A 522 1.61 -17.83 33.97
C GLU A 522 0.97 -19.00 33.18
N GLU A 523 0.17 -19.86 33.84
CA GLU A 523 -0.59 -20.96 33.24
C GLU A 523 -1.72 -20.51 32.30
N ILE A 524 -2.39 -19.37 32.57
CA ILE A 524 -3.44 -18.85 31.68
C ILE A 524 -2.80 -18.22 30.44
N GLN A 525 -1.64 -17.58 30.61
CA GLN A 525 -0.89 -16.97 29.52
C GLN A 525 -0.26 -18.04 28.61
N GLU A 526 0.25 -19.15 29.17
CA GLU A 526 0.71 -20.31 28.40
C GLU A 526 -0.42 -20.96 27.58
N ARG A 527 -1.64 -21.11 28.14
CA ARG A 527 -2.80 -21.65 27.41
C ARG A 527 -3.25 -20.75 26.25
N VAL A 528 -3.18 -19.44 26.42
CA VAL A 528 -3.51 -18.48 25.35
C VAL A 528 -2.45 -18.51 24.25
N GLU A 529 -1.17 -18.61 24.60
CA GLU A 529 -0.08 -18.76 23.62
C GLU A 529 -0.12 -20.11 22.88
N GLU A 530 -0.52 -21.19 23.54
CA GLU A 530 -0.69 -22.52 22.92
C GLU A 530 -1.81 -22.52 21.87
N ILE A 531 -2.92 -21.81 22.15
CA ILE A 531 -4.02 -21.62 21.19
C ILE A 531 -3.54 -20.78 20.00
N SER A 532 -2.77 -19.70 20.22
CA SER A 532 -2.21 -18.90 19.13
C SER A 532 -1.19 -19.66 18.28
N ARG A 533 -0.39 -20.57 18.87
CA ARG A 533 0.58 -21.41 18.14
C ARG A 533 -0.09 -22.50 17.30
N SER A 534 -1.31 -22.92 17.67
CA SER A 534 -2.09 -23.92 16.93
C SER A 534 -2.85 -23.36 15.71
N GLY A 535 -2.85 -22.03 15.52
CA GLY A 535 -3.56 -21.35 14.42
C GLY A 535 -2.70 -20.91 13.24
N GLU A 536 -1.38 -21.15 13.25
CA GLU A 536 -0.47 -20.55 12.26
C GLU A 536 0.55 -21.53 11.67
N VAL A 537 0.11 -22.36 10.71
CA VAL A 537 0.84 -22.89 9.52
C VAL A 537 -0.25 -23.38 8.54
N ASP A 538 -0.44 -22.92 7.31
CA ASP A 538 0.52 -23.00 6.20
C ASP A 538 0.20 -21.97 5.10
N GLY A 539 1.12 -21.03 4.90
CA GLY A 539 1.16 -20.10 3.79
C GLY A 539 2.60 -20.02 3.30
N GLY A 540 3.06 -21.06 2.59
CA GLY A 540 4.39 -21.15 1.99
C GLY A 540 4.34 -21.10 0.45
N PRO A 541 5.19 -20.28 -0.22
CA PRO A 541 5.14 -20.03 -1.66
C PRO A 541 5.96 -21.02 -2.51
N ASP A 542 5.72 -20.92 -3.81
CA ASP A 542 6.27 -21.69 -4.94
C ASP A 542 7.80 -21.81 -5.05
N GLY A 543 8.25 -22.91 -5.70
CA GLY A 543 9.31 -22.88 -6.72
C GLY A 543 10.56 -23.75 -6.48
N GLU A 544 10.63 -24.95 -7.07
CA GLU A 544 11.40 -25.29 -8.30
C GLU A 544 11.63 -26.81 -8.46
N PRO A 545 11.71 -27.32 -9.71
CA PRO A 545 11.62 -28.75 -10.00
C PRO A 545 13.01 -29.38 -10.17
N ASP A 546 13.23 -30.52 -9.51
CA ASP A 546 14.39 -31.37 -9.81
C ASP A 546 13.93 -32.74 -10.28
N GLY A 547 14.25 -33.01 -11.55
CA GLY A 547 13.92 -34.24 -12.22
C GLY A 547 14.75 -35.41 -11.68
N ARG A 548 14.10 -36.56 -11.53
CA ARG A 548 14.69 -37.89 -11.73
C ARG A 548 13.57 -38.91 -11.84
N GLY A 549 13.34 -39.37 -13.07
CA GLY A 549 12.54 -40.54 -13.32
C GLY A 549 13.19 -41.77 -12.70
N ASN A 550 12.37 -42.62 -12.08
CA ASN A 550 12.69 -44.03 -11.97
C ASN A 550 11.45 -44.86 -12.25
N SER A 551 11.58 -45.67 -13.29
CA SER A 551 10.63 -46.66 -13.78
C SER A 551 10.64 -47.91 -12.90
N SER A 552 9.46 -48.32 -12.44
CA SER A 552 9.10 -49.68 -12.01
C SER A 552 7.60 -49.60 -11.73
N GLY A 553 6.69 -50.18 -12.51
CA GLY A 553 6.57 -51.60 -12.82
C GLY A 553 5.18 -52.02 -12.34
N GLY A 554 4.33 -52.57 -13.23
CA GLY A 554 2.98 -52.95 -12.87
C GLY A 554 2.24 -53.66 -13.99
N ASN A 555 2.19 -54.98 -13.89
CA ASN A 555 1.47 -55.95 -14.72
C ASN A 555 -0.01 -55.59 -14.98
N ALA A 556 -0.45 -55.70 -16.23
CA ALA A 556 -1.51 -56.60 -16.70
C ALA A 556 -1.63 -56.47 -18.24
#